data_AF-A0A0M4GQE5-F1
#
_entry.id   AF-A0A0M4GQE5-F1
#
_cell.length_a   1.000
_cell.length_b   1.000
_cell.length_c   1.000
_cell.angle_alpha   90.00
_cell.angle_beta   90.00
_cell.angle_gamma   90.00
#
_symmetry.space_group_name_H-M   'P 1'
#
loop_
_entity.id
_entity.type
_entity.pdbx_description
1 polymer ?
#
loop_
_entity_poly.entity_id
_entity_poly.type
_entity_poly.pdbx_seq_one_letter_code
_entity_poly.pdbx_strand_id
1 'polypeptide(L)'
;MFRQEIFEEASKSDMYGMIFTCVWFFDLQADWEYVKRLTDLFESRGATVYYVELEADLDERLERNKTPNRLEHKPFKRDLVWSENDLRRSMEKHRMNSLEGEIKHPNYLRINNTNLNPEEVAKMVKDTFQL
;
A
#
# COMPACT_ATOMS: atom_id res chain seq x y z
N MET A 1 15.46 -6.16 9.76
CA MET A 1 15.66 -5.91 11.19
C MET A 1 14.92 -4.65 11.64
N PHE A 2 15.36 -3.45 11.26
CA PHE A 2 14.79 -2.20 11.80
C PHE A 2 13.26 -2.02 11.67
N ARG A 3 12.65 -2.34 10.52
CA ARG A 3 11.20 -2.18 10.33
C ARG A 3 10.37 -3.12 11.22
N GLN A 4 10.84 -4.34 11.46
CA GLN A 4 10.13 -5.29 12.30
C GLN A 4 10.09 -4.80 13.75
N GLU A 5 11.20 -4.24 14.24
CA GLU A 5 11.28 -3.66 15.59
C GLU A 5 10.31 -2.49 15.75
N ILE A 6 10.17 -1.63 14.73
CA ILE A 6 9.18 -0.54 14.75
C ILE A 6 7.76 -1.10 14.90
N PHE A 7 7.41 -2.15 14.15
CA PHE A 7 6.07 -2.74 14.24
C PHE A 7 5.82 -3.42 15.58
N GLU A 8 6.82 -4.13 16.11
CA GLU A 8 6.75 -4.72 17.45
C GLU A 8 6.51 -3.66 18.53
N GLU A 9 7.29 -2.58 18.54
CA GLU A 9 7.14 -1.52 19.53
C GLU A 9 5.84 -0.73 19.35
N ALA A 10 5.45 -0.44 18.10
CA ALA A 10 4.18 0.20 17.81
C ALA A 10 3.00 -0.66 18.28
N SER A 11 3.03 -1.98 18.06
CA SER A 11 1.95 -2.91 18.43
C SER A 11 1.73 -3.03 19.93
N LYS A 12 2.71 -2.65 20.76
CA LYS A 12 2.65 -2.68 22.23
C LYS A 12 2.33 -1.31 22.84
N SER A 13 2.29 -0.26 22.03
CA SER A 13 2.16 1.12 22.50
C SER A 13 0.69 1.54 22.61
N ASP A 14 0.45 2.63 23.35
CA ASP A 14 -0.86 3.27 23.46
C ASP A 14 -1.15 4.25 22.30
N MET A 15 -0.46 4.11 21.16
CA MET A 15 -0.71 4.95 19.99
C MET A 15 -2.13 4.73 19.46
N TYR A 16 -2.75 5.80 18.95
CA TYR A 16 -4.07 5.71 18.31
C TYR A 16 -4.09 4.73 17.13
N GLY A 17 -3.02 4.71 16.33
CA GLY A 17 -2.88 3.81 15.19
C GLY A 17 -1.63 4.08 14.37
N MET A 18 -1.42 3.26 13.34
CA MET A 18 -0.29 3.36 12.43
C MET A 18 -0.76 3.07 11.00
N ILE A 19 -0.33 3.89 10.04
CA ILE A 19 -0.51 3.61 8.61
C ILE A 19 0.82 3.12 8.05
N PHE A 20 0.79 1.97 7.38
CA PHE A 20 1.94 1.42 6.68
C PHE A 20 1.59 1.15 5.22
N THR A 21 2.45 1.61 4.30
CA THR A 21 2.29 1.40 2.87
C THR A 21 3.38 0.47 2.35
N CYS A 22 2.99 -0.58 1.63
CA CYS A 22 3.89 -1.46 0.90
C CYS A 22 3.34 -1.77 -0.49
N VAL A 23 4.21 -2.27 -1.38
CA VAL A 23 3.76 -2.98 -2.56
C VAL A 23 3.42 -4.41 -2.12
N TRP A 24 2.28 -4.91 -2.56
CA TRP A 24 1.85 -6.29 -2.37
C TRP A 24 1.73 -6.93 -3.74
N PHE A 25 2.63 -7.85 -4.06
CA PHE A 25 2.55 -8.67 -5.26
C PHE A 25 1.67 -9.89 -4.98
N PHE A 26 0.47 -9.91 -5.55
CA PHE A 26 -0.52 -10.95 -5.29
C PHE A 26 -0.17 -12.30 -5.94
N ASP A 27 0.78 -12.33 -6.87
CA ASP A 27 1.38 -13.55 -7.42
C ASP A 27 2.47 -14.15 -6.52
N LEU A 28 2.93 -13.45 -5.48
CA LEU A 28 3.99 -13.90 -4.59
C LEU A 28 3.44 -14.29 -3.21
N GLN A 29 3.50 -15.60 -2.90
CA GLN A 29 3.07 -16.13 -1.60
C GLN A 29 3.79 -15.46 -0.42
N ALA A 30 5.06 -15.07 -0.59
CA ALA A 30 5.83 -14.40 0.45
C ALA A 30 5.21 -13.06 0.90
N ASP A 31 4.57 -12.32 -0.01
CA ASP A 31 3.90 -11.05 0.33
C ASP A 31 2.61 -11.29 1.09
N TRP A 32 1.84 -12.32 0.71
CA TRP A 32 0.67 -12.78 1.48
C TRP A 32 1.05 -13.16 2.91
N GLU A 33 2.11 -13.94 3.07
CA GLU A 33 2.62 -14.33 4.39
C GLU A 33 3.13 -13.12 5.17
N TYR A 34 3.76 -12.16 4.51
CA TYR A 34 4.24 -10.94 5.16
C TYR A 34 3.10 -10.10 5.72
N VAL A 35 2.09 -9.80 4.90
CA VAL A 35 0.91 -9.04 5.34
C VAL A 35 0.18 -9.81 6.44
N LYS A 36 0.00 -11.12 6.29
CA LYS A 36 -0.62 -11.96 7.32
C LYS A 36 0.13 -11.87 8.65
N ARG A 37 1.47 -11.97 8.65
CA ARG A 37 2.27 -11.86 9.89
C ARG A 37 2.11 -10.50 10.58
N LEU A 38 2.03 -9.42 9.81
CA LEU A 38 1.78 -8.08 10.38
C LEU A 38 0.38 -8.00 10.98
N THR A 39 -0.62 -8.52 10.28
CA THR A 39 -2.00 -8.55 10.78
C THR A 39 -2.10 -9.35 12.07
N ASP A 40 -1.56 -10.57 12.08
CA ASP A 40 -1.54 -11.43 13.27
C ASP A 40 -0.83 -10.71 14.44
N LEU A 41 0.28 -10.00 14.20
CA LEU A 41 1.02 -9.26 15.22
C LEU A 41 0.12 -8.19 15.88
N PHE A 42 -0.51 -7.33 15.09
CA PHE A 42 -1.34 -6.24 15.63
C PHE A 42 -2.65 -6.75 16.24
N GLU A 43 -3.34 -7.70 15.60
CA GLU A 43 -4.59 -8.27 16.12
C GLU A 43 -4.36 -9.07 17.41
N SER A 44 -3.21 -9.75 17.55
CA SER A 44 -2.84 -10.43 18.81
C SER A 44 -2.68 -9.47 20.00
N ARG A 45 -2.53 -8.17 19.73
CA ARG A 45 -2.44 -7.08 20.72
C ARG A 45 -3.76 -6.31 20.86
N GLY A 46 -4.84 -6.77 20.23
CA GLY A 46 -6.16 -6.16 20.31
C GLY A 46 -6.38 -4.99 19.35
N ALA A 47 -5.44 -4.70 18.46
CA ALA A 47 -5.66 -3.70 17.42
C ALA A 47 -6.58 -4.25 16.31
N THR A 48 -7.29 -3.35 15.63
CA THR A 48 -8.05 -3.69 14.42
C THR A 48 -7.22 -3.33 13.20
N VAL A 49 -7.06 -4.28 12.28
CA VAL A 49 -6.30 -4.06 11.04
C VAL A 49 -7.26 -3.78 9.88
N TYR A 50 -6.85 -2.88 8.99
CA TYR A 50 -7.60 -2.48 7.80
C TYR A 50 -6.70 -2.60 6.57
N TYR A 51 -7.22 -3.18 5.50
CA TYR A 51 -6.53 -3.27 4.21
C TYR A 51 -7.12 -2.27 3.23
N VAL A 52 -6.28 -1.38 2.73
CA VAL A 52 -6.62 -0.45 1.65
C VAL A 52 -5.75 -0.75 0.45
N GLU A 53 -6.34 -1.27 -0.62
CA GLU A 53 -5.67 -1.44 -1.90
C GLU A 53 -5.94 -0.23 -2.80
N LEU A 54 -4.88 0.38 -3.30
CA LEU A 54 -4.95 1.50 -4.23
C LEU A 54 -4.45 1.05 -5.60
N GLU A 55 -5.33 1.14 -6.60
CA GLU A 55 -4.99 0.90 -7.99
C GLU A 55 -5.06 2.19 -8.82
N ALA A 56 -4.21 2.27 -9.84
CA ALA A 56 -4.27 3.31 -10.85
C ALA A 56 -3.73 2.81 -12.17
N ASP A 57 -4.21 3.39 -13.26
CA ASP A 57 -3.74 3.11 -14.60
C ASP A 57 -2.24 3.41 -14.75
N LEU A 58 -1.59 2.66 -15.64
CA LEU A 58 -0.14 2.78 -15.85
C LEU A 58 0.26 4.21 -16.24
N ASP A 59 -0.47 4.84 -17.15
CA ASP A 59 -0.15 6.18 -17.66
C ASP A 59 -0.22 7.22 -16.54
N GLU A 60 -1.26 7.15 -15.70
CA GLU A 60 -1.39 8.02 -14.53
C GLU A 60 -0.24 7.80 -13.53
N ARG A 61 0.16 6.56 -13.30
CA ARG A 61 1.30 6.24 -12.41
C ARG A 61 2.63 6.75 -12.97
N LEU A 62 2.80 6.76 -14.30
CA LEU A 62 3.98 7.31 -14.97
C LEU A 62 4.04 8.83 -14.78
N GLU A 63 2.92 9.53 -14.99
CA GLU A 63 2.86 10.99 -14.81
C GLU A 63 3.07 11.40 -13.35
N ARG A 64 2.47 10.69 -12.39
CA ARG A 64 2.70 10.94 -10.95
C ARG A 64 4.16 10.77 -10.54
N ASN A 65 4.89 9.85 -11.19
CA ASN A 65 6.31 9.65 -10.89
C ASN A 65 7.20 10.83 -11.30
N LYS A 66 6.74 11.69 -12.21
CA LYS A 66 7.43 12.90 -12.70
C LYS A 66 7.14 14.14 -11.87
N THR A 67 6.19 14.09 -10.94
CA THR A 67 5.79 15.26 -10.15
C THR A 67 6.94 15.80 -9.28
N PRO A 68 7.03 17.14 -9.06
CA PRO A 68 8.12 17.73 -8.29
C PRO A 68 8.28 17.12 -6.89
N ASN A 69 7.16 16.93 -6.18
CA ASN A 69 7.11 16.29 -4.86
C ASN A 69 7.75 14.89 -4.87
N ARG A 70 7.53 14.11 -5.94
CA ARG A 70 8.09 12.77 -6.07
C ARG A 70 9.59 12.79 -6.32
N LEU A 71 10.06 13.68 -7.19
CA LEU A 71 11.48 13.81 -7.53
C LEU A 71 12.33 14.33 -6.37
N GLU A 72 11.72 15.16 -5.52
CA GLU A 72 12.35 15.67 -4.30
C GLU A 72 12.58 14.54 -3.29
N HIS A 73 11.51 13.83 -2.91
CA HIS A 73 11.53 12.89 -1.78
C HIS A 73 11.86 11.43 -2.14
N LYS A 74 11.93 11.07 -3.43
CA LYS A 74 12.40 9.73 -3.86
C LYS A 74 13.58 9.87 -4.84
N PRO A 75 14.83 9.82 -4.34
CA PRO A 75 16.02 10.07 -5.15
C PRO A 75 16.13 9.21 -6.42
N PHE A 76 15.74 7.93 -6.32
CA PHE A 76 15.75 7.00 -7.46
C PHE A 76 14.70 7.31 -8.54
N LYS A 77 13.73 8.19 -8.27
CA LYS A 77 12.76 8.66 -9.26
C LYS A 77 13.28 9.79 -10.15
N ARG A 78 14.45 10.36 -9.82
CA ARG A 78 15.12 11.40 -10.64
C ARG A 78 15.66 10.87 -11.96
N ASP A 79 15.97 9.58 -12.01
CA ASP A 79 16.19 8.88 -13.28
C ASP A 79 14.83 8.45 -13.85
N LEU A 80 14.27 9.32 -14.70
CA LEU A 80 12.97 9.12 -15.30
C LEU A 80 12.94 7.85 -16.17
N VAL A 81 13.97 7.64 -17.00
CA VAL A 81 14.06 6.49 -17.91
C VAL A 81 14.12 5.19 -17.11
N TRP A 82 14.94 5.14 -16.06
CA TRP A 82 15.00 3.99 -15.19
C TRP A 82 13.68 3.77 -14.45
N SER A 83 13.10 4.83 -13.88
CA SER A 83 11.84 4.74 -13.12
C SER A 83 10.66 4.26 -13.96
N GLU A 84 10.53 4.73 -15.20
CA GLU A 84 9.48 4.28 -16.12
C GLU A 84 9.68 2.81 -16.51
N ASN A 85 10.91 2.42 -16.85
CA ASN A 85 11.24 1.03 -17.18
C ASN A 85 11.03 0.07 -16.02
N ASP A 86 11.41 0.48 -14.81
CA ASP A 86 11.19 -0.29 -13.58
C ASP A 86 9.69 -0.52 -13.32
N LEU A 87 8.87 0.52 -13.47
CA LEU A 87 7.42 0.40 -13.32
C LEU A 87 6.82 -0.57 -14.35
N ARG A 88 7.17 -0.43 -15.63
CA ARG A 88 6.68 -1.31 -16.70
C ARG A 88 7.08 -2.76 -16.46
N ARG A 89 8.37 -3.02 -16.20
CA ARG A 89 8.89 -4.36 -15.92
C ARG A 89 8.23 -4.99 -14.71
N SER A 90 8.00 -4.22 -13.65
CA SER A 90 7.36 -4.72 -12.44
C SER A 90 5.90 -5.11 -12.71
N MET A 91 5.16 -4.31 -13.49
CA MET A 91 3.78 -4.63 -13.89
C MET A 91 3.67 -5.79 -14.88
N GLU A 92 4.68 -6.01 -15.73
CA GLU A 92 4.76 -7.18 -16.61
C GLU A 92 5.06 -8.47 -15.84
N LYS A 93 5.92 -8.37 -14.82
CA LYS A 93 6.41 -9.54 -14.07
C LYS A 93 5.48 -9.98 -12.95
N HIS A 94 4.79 -9.03 -12.32
CA HIS A 94 4.03 -9.26 -11.10
C HIS A 94 2.61 -8.75 -11.19
N ARG A 95 1.71 -9.42 -10.47
CA ARG A 95 0.31 -9.02 -10.33
C ARG A 95 0.17 -8.09 -9.13
N MET A 96 0.04 -6.79 -9.41
CA MET A 96 -0.04 -5.76 -8.37
C MET A 96 -1.46 -5.49 -7.86
N ASN A 97 -2.47 -6.12 -8.46
CA ASN A 97 -3.87 -5.92 -8.12
C ASN A 97 -4.54 -7.24 -7.80
N SER A 98 -5.42 -7.21 -6.79
CA SER A 98 -6.17 -8.40 -6.41
C SER A 98 -7.14 -8.80 -7.53
N LEU A 99 -7.61 -10.03 -7.50
CA LEU A 99 -8.81 -10.42 -8.24
C LEU A 99 -10.07 -10.12 -7.40
N GLU A 100 -11.21 -10.06 -8.06
CA GLU A 100 -12.49 -9.86 -7.38
C GLU A 100 -12.73 -10.98 -6.36
N GLY A 101 -13.01 -10.59 -5.12
CA GLY A 101 -13.22 -11.51 -4.01
C GLY A 101 -11.99 -12.29 -3.56
N GLU A 102 -10.78 -11.99 -4.04
CA GLU A 102 -9.57 -12.70 -3.63
C GLU A 102 -9.19 -12.40 -2.17
N ILE A 103 -9.29 -11.12 -1.78
CA ILE A 103 -9.07 -10.71 -0.40
C ILE A 103 -10.31 -11.02 0.42
N LYS A 104 -10.13 -11.84 1.46
CA LYS A 104 -11.20 -12.27 2.38
C LYS A 104 -11.19 -11.54 3.71
N HIS A 105 -10.25 -10.60 3.91
CA HIS A 105 -10.16 -9.82 5.14
C HIS A 105 -11.43 -8.96 5.31
N PRO A 106 -12.08 -8.97 6.49
CA PRO A 106 -13.37 -8.29 6.67
C PRO A 106 -13.27 -6.78 6.47
N ASN A 107 -12.17 -6.17 6.92
CA ASN A 107 -11.91 -4.75 6.80
C ASN A 107 -11.07 -4.44 5.55
N TYR A 108 -11.59 -4.75 4.37
CA TYR A 108 -10.89 -4.53 3.10
C TYR A 108 -11.64 -3.54 2.20
N LEU A 109 -10.90 -2.59 1.65
CA LEU A 109 -11.39 -1.62 0.68
C LEU A 109 -10.40 -1.52 -0.48
N ARG A 110 -10.90 -1.67 -1.71
CA ARG A 110 -10.15 -1.41 -2.94
C ARG A 110 -10.64 -0.12 -3.57
N ILE A 111 -9.71 0.74 -3.96
CA ILE A 111 -10.01 2.04 -4.58
C ILE A 111 -9.21 2.18 -5.86
N ASN A 112 -9.91 2.40 -6.97
CA ASN A 112 -9.29 2.92 -8.18
C ASN A 112 -9.14 4.44 -8.05
N ASN A 113 -7.90 4.90 -7.86
CA ASN A 113 -7.59 6.30 -7.68
C ASN A 113 -6.94 6.94 -8.90
N THR A 114 -7.17 6.39 -10.10
CA THR A 114 -6.64 6.96 -11.36
C THR A 114 -7.05 8.43 -11.51
N ASN A 115 -8.33 8.74 -11.27
CA ASN A 115 -8.88 10.09 -11.46
C ASN A 115 -9.30 10.76 -10.16
N LEU A 116 -8.78 10.30 -9.03
CA LEU A 116 -9.12 10.82 -7.69
C LEU A 116 -7.92 11.53 -7.08
N ASN A 117 -8.17 12.62 -6.38
CA ASN A 117 -7.14 13.30 -5.60
C ASN A 117 -6.90 12.61 -4.24
N PRO A 118 -5.77 12.89 -3.56
CA PRO A 118 -5.45 12.28 -2.27
C PRO A 118 -6.51 12.54 -1.18
N GLU A 119 -7.12 13.73 -1.15
CA GLU A 119 -8.13 14.09 -0.16
C GLU A 119 -9.42 13.26 -0.31
N GLU A 120 -9.86 13.03 -1.55
CA GLU A 120 -11.03 12.20 -1.87
C GLU A 120 -10.80 10.75 -1.43
N VAL A 121 -9.64 10.18 -1.78
CA VAL A 121 -9.29 8.81 -1.39
C VAL A 121 -9.23 8.67 0.13
N ALA A 122 -8.58 9.63 0.82
CA ALA A 122 -8.51 9.62 2.27
C ALA A 122 -9.90 9.69 2.91
N LYS A 123 -10.80 10.52 2.37
CA LYS A 123 -12.19 10.62 2.83
C LYS A 123 -12.95 9.30 2.63
N MET A 124 -12.79 8.64 1.48
CA MET A 124 -13.42 7.33 1.22
C MET A 124 -13.01 6.27 2.25
N VAL A 125 -11.72 6.22 2.61
CA VAL A 125 -11.20 5.31 3.63
C VAL A 125 -11.84 5.62 4.99
N LYS A 126 -11.86 6.89 5.39
CA LYS A 126 -12.46 7.33 6.66
C LYS A 126 -13.96 7.04 6.72
N ASP A 127 -14.71 7.36 5.68
CA ASP A 127 -16.16 7.15 5.61
C ASP A 127 -16.50 5.66 5.60
N THR A 128 -15.67 4.82 4.97
CA THR A 128 -15.89 3.36 4.92
C THR A 128 -15.62 2.70 6.26
N PHE A 129 -14.51 3.06 6.92
CA PHE A 129 -14.07 2.41 8.16
C PHE A 129 -14.45 3.16 9.45
N GLN A 130 -15.10 4.32 9.32
CA GLN A 130 -15.54 5.16 10.44
C GLN A 130 -14.37 5.59 11.35
N LEU A 131 -13.27 6.03 10.73
CA LEU A 131 -12.03 6.50 11.37
C LEU A 131 -11.95 8.03 11.48
#